data_AF-A0A821XQD0-F1
#
_entry.id   AF-A0A821XQD0-F1
#
_cell.length_a   1.000
_cell.length_b   1.000
_cell.length_c   1.000
_cell.angle_alpha   90.00
_cell.angle_beta   90.00
_cell.angle_gamma   90.00
#
_symmetry.space_group_name_H-M   'P 1'
#
loop_
_entity.id
_entity.type
_entity.pdbx_description
1 polymer ?
#
loop_
_entity_poly.entity_id
_entity_poly.type
_entity_poly.pdbx_seq_one_letter_code
_entity_poly.pdbx_strand_id
1 'polypeptide(L)'
;VTYKTCTIFGPNNQDFRPQCAITVDQNKTALTWSFCRVPTDAVIFYSTVRKGGYWTLNSGSTQGGTMIWIHGNRFAQNGFNSVPSILNTNTVQLVDGYSVYDCEMHNDKITNTQLTCYAPILSEGYYQIRVYVNGYLIPLYQYYDSKQASFTPMLSHTPIITSITPQSGTPQSLIKLAGSFKTACYSRDVDGCAQDNNPLISRIYVGGHLCNVIDPISGATYTTANDTALICFFEDNEVGLFNITMLVTNEYGRSLARSNLYRISADENLYMFQSYAVISSVTPNTGSTQGGTMLNINGNYFST
;
A
#
# COMPACT_ATOMS: atom_id res chain seq x y z
N VAL A 1 43.46 -1.03 -10.86
CA VAL A 1 43.00 0.17 -11.60
C VAL A 1 41.93 0.84 -10.78
N THR A 2 42.26 1.96 -10.13
CA THR A 2 41.33 2.70 -9.26
C THR A 2 40.52 3.63 -10.15
N TYR A 3 39.31 3.21 -10.52
CA TYR A 3 38.43 4.02 -11.36
C TYR A 3 37.99 5.29 -10.60
N LYS A 4 38.16 6.46 -11.20
CA LYS A 4 38.00 7.75 -10.48
C LYS A 4 36.55 8.24 -10.40
N THR A 5 35.70 7.95 -11.38
CA THR A 5 34.27 8.33 -11.39
C THR A 5 33.50 7.46 -12.38
N CYS A 6 32.36 6.91 -11.96
CA CYS A 6 31.47 6.13 -12.81
C CYS A 6 30.21 6.93 -13.16
N THR A 7 29.71 6.77 -14.38
CA THR A 7 28.54 7.49 -14.92
C THR A 7 27.74 6.57 -15.83
N ILE A 8 26.46 6.86 -15.99
CA ILE A 8 25.58 6.18 -16.95
C ILE A 8 25.43 6.95 -18.27
N PHE A 9 26.05 8.13 -18.40
CA PHE A 9 25.96 9.01 -19.57
C PHE A 9 27.23 9.02 -20.43
N GLY A 10 28.04 7.95 -20.37
CA GLY A 10 29.22 7.85 -21.22
C GLY A 10 28.88 7.58 -22.70
N PRO A 11 29.88 7.62 -23.59
CA PRO A 11 29.67 7.52 -25.02
C PRO A 11 29.13 6.15 -25.43
N ASN A 12 28.26 6.13 -26.45
CA ASN A 12 27.64 4.92 -27.01
C ASN A 12 26.90 4.03 -25.99
N ASN A 13 26.37 4.62 -24.91
CA ASN A 13 25.72 3.90 -23.82
C ASN A 13 24.18 3.95 -23.87
N GLN A 14 23.60 3.34 -24.90
CA GLN A 14 22.14 3.34 -25.10
C GLN A 14 21.37 2.66 -23.96
N ASP A 15 22.00 1.71 -23.27
CA ASP A 15 21.36 0.97 -22.17
C ASP A 15 21.71 1.53 -20.77
N PHE A 16 22.31 2.72 -20.70
CA PHE A 16 22.68 3.40 -19.45
C PHE A 16 23.51 2.53 -18.48
N ARG A 17 24.32 1.60 -18.99
CA ARG A 17 25.16 0.74 -18.13
C ARG A 17 26.24 1.59 -17.46
N PRO A 18 26.57 1.38 -16.18
CA PRO A 18 27.66 2.14 -15.56
C PRO A 18 28.97 2.01 -16.37
N GLN A 19 29.49 3.16 -16.81
CA GLN A 19 30.76 3.31 -17.51
C GLN A 19 31.73 4.20 -16.72
N CYS A 20 33.00 3.86 -16.78
CA CYS A 20 34.06 4.49 -16.02
C CYS A 20 35.21 4.81 -16.99
N ALA A 21 35.80 6.00 -16.86
CA ALA A 21 36.93 6.42 -17.69
C ALA A 21 38.17 5.59 -17.34
N ILE A 22 38.85 5.04 -18.35
CA ILE A 22 40.08 4.24 -18.16
C ILE A 22 41.32 5.12 -18.27
N THR A 23 41.31 6.05 -19.22
CA THR A 23 42.38 7.04 -19.42
C THR A 23 41.78 8.45 -19.50
N VAL A 24 42.47 9.41 -18.90
CA VAL A 24 42.11 10.84 -18.96
C VAL A 24 43.27 11.64 -19.52
N ASP A 25 42.98 12.72 -20.23
CA ASP A 25 43.99 13.68 -20.67
C ASP A 25 44.48 14.59 -19.51
N GLN A 26 45.40 15.50 -19.82
CA GLN A 26 45.92 16.48 -18.86
C GLN A 26 44.83 17.44 -18.33
N ASN A 27 43.74 17.60 -19.07
CA ASN A 27 42.58 18.43 -18.71
C ASN A 27 41.49 17.65 -17.96
N LYS A 28 41.75 16.39 -17.57
CA LYS A 28 40.80 15.46 -16.92
C LYS A 28 39.60 15.05 -17.79
N THR A 29 39.71 15.19 -19.11
CA THR A 29 38.72 14.68 -20.07
C THR A 29 38.96 13.19 -20.28
N ALA A 30 37.90 12.38 -20.26
CA ALA A 30 38.00 10.95 -20.53
C ALA A 30 38.30 10.67 -22.01
N LEU A 31 39.41 9.97 -22.27
CA LEU A 31 39.84 9.58 -23.62
C LEU A 31 39.33 8.18 -24.00
N THR A 32 39.24 7.27 -23.03
CA THR A 32 38.75 5.90 -23.23
C THR A 32 37.82 5.48 -22.10
N TRP A 33 36.88 4.60 -22.42
CA TRP A 33 35.77 4.19 -21.54
C TRP A 33 35.65 2.66 -21.49
N SER A 34 35.37 2.13 -20.30
CA SER A 34 34.93 0.73 -20.11
C SER A 34 33.72 0.69 -19.19
N PHE A 35 33.06 -0.47 -19.14
CA PHE A 35 32.09 -0.72 -18.09
C PHE A 35 32.76 -0.77 -16.72
N CYS A 36 32.08 -0.20 -15.72
CA CYS A 36 32.53 -0.20 -14.34
C CYS A 36 32.39 -1.58 -13.73
N ARG A 37 33.30 -1.93 -12.81
CA ARG A 37 33.04 -3.00 -11.86
C ARG A 37 32.27 -2.42 -10.67
N VAL A 38 30.96 -2.51 -10.70
CA VAL A 38 30.04 -2.07 -9.63
C VAL A 38 29.40 -3.28 -8.94
N PRO A 39 29.00 -3.17 -7.66
CA PRO A 39 28.29 -4.24 -6.96
C PRO A 39 26.94 -4.60 -7.61
N THR A 40 26.29 -3.62 -8.23
CA THR A 40 25.09 -3.77 -9.05
C THR A 40 25.14 -2.83 -10.24
N ASP A 41 24.83 -3.31 -11.44
CA ASP A 41 24.74 -2.49 -12.67
C ASP A 41 23.30 -2.04 -12.98
N ALA A 42 22.39 -2.23 -12.01
CA ALA A 42 21.04 -1.72 -12.04
C ALA A 42 21.00 -0.19 -12.10
N VAL A 43 19.99 0.33 -12.80
CA VAL A 43 19.77 1.76 -12.97
C VAL A 43 18.31 2.10 -12.77
N ILE A 44 18.05 3.32 -12.32
CA ILE A 44 16.70 3.84 -12.11
C ILE A 44 16.47 5.00 -13.05
N PHE A 45 15.34 4.98 -13.76
CA PHE A 45 14.94 6.05 -14.65
C PHE A 45 14.02 7.03 -13.93
N TYR A 46 12.92 6.54 -13.36
CA TYR A 46 11.94 7.35 -12.65
C TYR A 46 11.01 6.48 -11.79
N SER A 47 10.20 7.12 -10.96
CA SER A 47 9.09 6.51 -10.24
C SER A 47 7.76 7.17 -10.61
N THR A 48 6.67 6.43 -10.42
CA THR A 48 5.31 6.93 -10.62
C THR A 48 4.33 6.16 -9.75
N VAL A 49 3.12 6.69 -9.55
CA VAL A 49 2.03 6.04 -8.81
C VAL A 49 1.01 5.36 -9.72
N ARG A 50 1.26 5.35 -11.04
CA ARG A 50 0.44 4.67 -12.05
C ARG A 50 1.34 3.83 -12.96
N LYS A 51 0.94 2.61 -13.31
CA LYS A 51 1.74 1.69 -14.15
C LYS A 51 2.29 2.32 -15.44
N GLY A 52 1.46 3.08 -16.15
CA GLY A 52 1.82 3.80 -17.38
C GLY A 52 2.00 5.31 -17.17
N GLY A 53 2.27 5.73 -15.94
CA GLY A 53 2.38 7.13 -15.56
C GLY A 53 3.74 7.75 -15.90
N TYR A 54 3.77 9.08 -15.92
CA TYR A 54 4.99 9.85 -16.05
C TYR A 54 5.59 10.14 -14.66
N TRP A 55 6.87 10.53 -14.64
CA TRP A 55 7.61 10.87 -13.41
C TRP A 55 7.00 12.01 -12.60
N THR A 56 6.17 12.85 -13.20
CA THR A 56 5.43 13.93 -12.51
C THR A 56 4.29 13.41 -11.64
N LEU A 57 3.85 12.17 -11.85
CA LEU A 57 2.82 11.49 -11.05
C LEU A 57 3.51 10.69 -9.94
N ASN A 58 4.12 11.38 -8.99
CA ASN A 58 4.93 10.78 -7.93
C ASN A 58 4.41 11.12 -6.52
N SER A 59 3.11 11.43 -6.40
CA SER A 59 2.50 11.80 -5.12
C SER A 59 1.39 10.84 -4.70
N GLY A 60 1.18 10.71 -3.39
CA GLY A 60 0.38 9.66 -2.80
C GLY A 60 -0.34 10.04 -1.51
N SER A 61 -1.02 9.08 -0.88
CA SER A 61 -1.65 9.24 0.43
C SER A 61 -0.61 9.38 1.55
N THR A 62 -0.93 10.20 2.56
CA THR A 62 -0.14 10.29 3.81
C THR A 62 -0.33 9.08 4.72
N GLN A 63 -1.40 8.30 4.53
CA GLN A 63 -1.70 7.10 5.31
C GLN A 63 -1.07 5.83 4.73
N GLY A 64 -0.19 5.98 3.74
CA GLY A 64 0.46 4.87 3.04
C GLY A 64 -0.48 4.11 2.12
N GLY A 65 -0.07 2.92 1.69
CA GLY A 65 -0.82 2.06 0.77
C GLY A 65 -0.87 2.55 -0.68
N THR A 66 -0.25 3.69 -1.01
CA THR A 66 -0.03 4.10 -2.40
C THR A 66 0.96 3.15 -3.06
N MET A 67 0.60 2.56 -4.19
CA MET A 67 1.49 1.69 -4.95
C MET A 67 2.45 2.54 -5.79
N ILE A 68 3.74 2.47 -5.46
CA ILE A 68 4.82 3.13 -6.19
C ILE A 68 5.37 2.15 -7.22
N TRP A 69 5.47 2.59 -8.46
CA TRP A 69 6.10 1.91 -9.59
C TRP A 69 7.46 2.56 -9.82
N ILE A 70 8.51 1.76 -9.81
CA ILE A 70 9.89 2.21 -10.03
C ILE A 70 10.37 1.61 -11.34
N HIS A 71 10.66 2.47 -12.31
CA HIS A 71 11.08 2.08 -13.64
C HIS A 71 12.59 2.22 -13.77
N GLY A 72 13.21 1.20 -14.36
CA GLY A 72 14.65 1.14 -14.49
C GLY A 72 15.08 -0.02 -15.38
N ASN A 73 16.29 -0.50 -15.17
CA ASN A 73 16.82 -1.67 -15.87
C ASN A 73 17.77 -2.46 -14.98
N ARG A 74 17.87 -3.77 -15.26
CA ARG A 74 18.72 -4.75 -14.59
C ARG A 74 18.44 -4.90 -13.09
N PHE A 75 17.18 -4.74 -12.68
CA PHE A 75 16.77 -5.20 -11.36
C PHE A 75 16.90 -6.72 -11.27
N ALA A 76 17.15 -7.24 -10.06
CA ALA A 76 17.18 -8.68 -9.88
C ALA A 76 15.78 -9.24 -10.19
N GLN A 77 15.70 -10.27 -11.03
CA GLN A 77 14.45 -11.01 -11.13
C GLN A 77 14.29 -11.81 -9.85
N ASN A 78 13.10 -11.79 -9.26
CA ASN A 78 12.77 -12.72 -8.19
C ASN A 78 12.81 -14.13 -8.78
N GLY A 79 13.95 -14.81 -8.66
CA GLY A 79 13.99 -16.25 -8.84
C GLY A 79 13.04 -16.88 -7.83
N PHE A 80 12.41 -18.00 -8.18
CA PHE A 80 11.65 -18.83 -7.24
C PHE A 80 12.60 -19.41 -6.17
N ASN A 81 13.15 -18.56 -5.31
CA ASN A 81 14.03 -18.94 -4.21
C ASN A 81 13.14 -19.25 -3.01
N SER A 82 13.24 -20.48 -2.51
CA SER A 82 12.43 -21.01 -1.41
C SER A 82 12.67 -20.30 -0.07
N VAL A 83 13.65 -19.39 0.02
CA VAL A 83 13.91 -18.54 1.19
C VAL A 83 14.30 -17.14 0.73
N PRO A 84 13.48 -16.10 0.98
CA PRO A 84 13.87 -14.72 0.78
C PRO A 84 15.04 -14.37 1.71
N SER A 85 16.11 -13.82 1.15
CA SER A 85 17.18 -13.21 1.92
C SER A 85 17.51 -11.85 1.33
N ILE A 86 17.99 -10.91 2.16
CA ILE A 86 18.40 -9.57 1.72
C ILE A 86 19.42 -9.60 0.58
N LEU A 87 20.17 -10.70 0.41
CA LEU A 87 21.19 -10.87 -0.63
C LEU A 87 20.60 -11.34 -1.97
N ASN A 88 19.34 -11.75 -2.01
CA ASN A 88 18.70 -12.34 -3.19
C ASN A 88 17.35 -11.69 -3.52
N THR A 89 17.03 -10.54 -2.91
CA THR A 89 15.79 -9.82 -3.14
C THR A 89 16.06 -8.36 -3.48
N ASN A 90 15.08 -7.74 -4.14
CA ASN A 90 15.04 -6.29 -4.24
C ASN A 90 14.33 -5.72 -3.02
N THR A 91 14.88 -4.67 -2.43
CA THR A 91 14.21 -3.90 -1.38
C THR A 91 14.21 -2.43 -1.74
N VAL A 92 13.20 -1.71 -1.24
CA VAL A 92 13.01 -0.30 -1.51
C VAL A 92 12.81 0.45 -0.20
N GLN A 93 13.47 1.59 -0.09
CA GLN A 93 13.38 2.51 1.04
C GLN A 93 13.03 3.91 0.56
N LEU A 94 12.32 4.65 1.39
CA LEU A 94 11.95 6.04 1.21
C LEU A 94 12.71 6.87 2.26
N VAL A 95 13.46 7.88 1.82
CA VAL A 95 14.39 8.62 2.69
C VAL A 95 14.18 10.12 2.53
N ASP A 96 13.94 10.83 3.63
CA ASP A 96 13.78 12.30 3.67
C ASP A 96 15.07 13.06 4.05
N GLY A 97 16.14 12.32 4.33
CA GLY A 97 17.46 12.83 4.75
C GLY A 97 17.79 12.54 6.22
N TYR A 98 16.78 12.32 7.08
CA TYR A 98 16.94 12.02 8.50
C TYR A 98 16.39 10.63 8.87
N SER A 99 15.32 10.23 8.19
CA SER A 99 14.56 9.04 8.48
C SER A 99 14.56 8.11 7.26
N VAL A 100 14.50 6.82 7.54
CA VAL A 100 14.44 5.76 6.53
C VAL A 100 13.18 4.95 6.79
N TYR A 101 12.36 4.80 5.75
CA TYR A 101 11.12 4.05 5.82
C TYR A 101 11.15 2.92 4.79
N ASP A 102 10.91 1.70 5.23
CA ASP A 102 10.83 0.55 4.33
C ASP A 102 9.53 0.60 3.50
N CYS A 103 9.65 0.32 2.21
CA CYS A 103 8.52 0.22 1.29
C CYS A 103 8.20 -1.25 1.06
N GLU A 104 6.99 -1.68 1.40
CA GLU A 104 6.58 -3.08 1.35
C GLU A 104 6.48 -3.56 -0.10
N MET A 105 7.36 -4.47 -0.52
CA MET A 105 7.44 -4.94 -1.90
C MET A 105 6.20 -5.73 -2.31
N HIS A 106 5.67 -5.43 -3.49
CA HIS A 106 4.59 -6.21 -4.11
C HIS A 106 5.16 -7.10 -5.21
N ASN A 107 5.33 -8.39 -4.90
CA ASN A 107 6.16 -9.31 -5.69
C ASN A 107 5.58 -9.70 -7.06
N ASP A 108 4.26 -9.68 -7.23
CA ASP A 108 3.59 -10.15 -8.46
C ASP A 108 3.81 -9.23 -9.67
N LYS A 109 4.39 -8.04 -9.46
CA LYS A 109 4.58 -7.01 -10.50
C LYS A 109 6.04 -6.56 -10.62
N ILE A 110 6.98 -7.43 -10.25
CA ILE A 110 8.42 -7.19 -10.32
C ILE A 110 9.00 -7.84 -11.58
N THR A 111 9.77 -7.07 -12.33
CA THR A 111 10.53 -7.51 -13.50
C THR A 111 11.97 -6.98 -13.42
N ASN A 112 12.81 -7.30 -14.41
CA ASN A 112 14.14 -6.70 -14.52
C ASN A 112 14.10 -5.18 -14.85
N THR A 113 12.95 -4.64 -15.24
CA THR A 113 12.78 -3.23 -15.63
C THR A 113 11.83 -2.45 -14.71
N GLN A 114 11.18 -3.14 -13.77
CA GLN A 114 10.15 -2.54 -12.93
C GLN A 114 10.12 -3.17 -11.54
N LEU A 115 10.04 -2.34 -10.51
CA LEU A 115 9.70 -2.74 -9.15
C LEU A 115 8.39 -2.09 -8.73
N THR A 116 7.66 -2.74 -7.81
CA THR A 116 6.49 -2.13 -7.16
C THR A 116 6.54 -2.33 -5.66
N CYS A 117 6.18 -1.30 -4.91
CA CYS A 117 6.07 -1.38 -3.45
C CYS A 117 4.97 -0.45 -2.94
N TYR A 118 4.48 -0.68 -1.72
CA TYR A 118 3.49 0.16 -1.06
C TYR A 118 4.17 1.16 -0.13
N ALA A 119 3.85 2.44 -0.33
CA ALA A 119 4.30 3.50 0.56
C ALA A 119 3.84 3.24 2.00
N PRO A 120 4.70 3.42 3.02
CA PRO A 120 4.30 3.41 4.41
C PRO A 120 3.55 4.70 4.77
N ILE A 121 3.10 4.80 6.03
CA ILE A 121 2.57 6.06 6.56
C ILE A 121 3.69 7.10 6.57
N LEU A 122 3.47 8.24 5.93
CA LEU A 122 4.46 9.29 5.76
C LEU A 122 3.81 10.67 5.92
N SER A 123 4.50 11.57 6.60
CA SER A 123 4.13 12.99 6.67
C SER A 123 4.36 13.68 5.33
N GLU A 124 3.63 14.76 5.03
CA GLU A 124 3.86 15.55 3.81
C GLU A 124 5.32 16.00 3.72
N GLY A 125 5.93 15.78 2.56
CA GLY A 125 7.36 16.02 2.37
C GLY A 125 7.90 15.37 1.10
N TYR A 126 9.21 15.49 0.88
CA TYR A 126 9.90 14.88 -0.26
C TYR A 126 10.72 13.69 0.22
N TYR A 127 10.48 12.53 -0.38
CA TYR A 127 11.20 11.29 -0.05
C TYR A 127 11.94 10.77 -1.28
N GLN A 128 13.26 10.66 -1.18
CA GLN A 128 14.10 10.03 -2.18
C GLN A 128 13.90 8.51 -2.13
N ILE A 129 13.60 7.89 -3.26
CA ILE A 129 13.51 6.44 -3.37
C ILE A 129 14.93 5.87 -3.46
N ARG A 130 15.27 4.94 -2.56
CA ARG A 130 16.53 4.20 -2.50
C ARG A 130 16.23 2.72 -2.75
N VAL A 131 16.90 2.12 -3.72
CA VAL A 131 16.68 0.71 -4.11
C VAL A 131 17.93 -0.09 -3.84
N TYR A 132 17.74 -1.27 -3.27
CA TYR A 132 18.78 -2.27 -3.10
C TYR A 132 18.44 -3.45 -4.00
N VAL A 133 19.41 -3.90 -4.78
CA VAL A 133 19.30 -5.08 -5.64
C VAL A 133 20.24 -6.12 -5.09
N ASN A 134 19.71 -7.26 -4.65
CA ASN A 134 20.50 -8.32 -4.01
C ASN A 134 21.34 -7.79 -2.82
N GLY A 135 20.74 -6.87 -2.05
CA GLY A 135 21.37 -6.25 -0.88
C GLY A 135 22.34 -5.11 -1.19
N TYR A 136 22.63 -4.84 -2.47
CA TYR A 136 23.50 -3.74 -2.88
C TYR A 136 22.70 -2.49 -3.24
N LEU A 137 23.00 -1.39 -2.57
CA LEU A 137 22.39 -0.09 -2.81
C LEU A 137 22.75 0.44 -4.20
N ILE A 138 21.74 0.84 -4.99
CA ILE A 138 21.94 1.60 -6.22
C ILE A 138 22.38 3.02 -5.83
N PRO A 139 23.61 3.45 -6.18
CA PRO A 139 24.09 4.79 -5.88
C PRO A 139 23.42 5.84 -6.76
N LEU A 140 23.32 7.09 -6.29
CA LEU A 140 22.58 8.15 -6.99
C LEU A 140 23.14 8.47 -8.40
N TYR A 141 24.41 8.19 -8.68
CA TYR A 141 24.98 8.35 -10.03
C TYR A 141 24.48 7.30 -11.04
N GLN A 142 23.78 6.24 -10.58
CA GLN A 142 23.09 5.25 -11.40
C GLN A 142 21.59 5.57 -11.58
N TYR A 143 21.17 6.76 -11.16
CA TYR A 143 19.84 7.30 -11.43
C TYR A 143 19.96 8.22 -12.64
N TYR A 144 19.01 8.10 -13.58
CA TYR A 144 18.94 9.02 -14.72
C TYR A 144 18.74 10.46 -14.25
N ASP A 145 17.79 10.66 -13.35
CA ASP A 145 17.63 11.88 -12.56
C ASP A 145 17.09 11.48 -11.19
N SER A 146 17.85 11.76 -10.13
CA SER A 146 17.43 11.40 -8.77
C SER A 146 16.10 12.05 -8.38
N LYS A 147 15.77 13.22 -8.95
CA LYS A 147 14.51 13.93 -8.68
C LYS A 147 13.30 13.21 -9.28
N GLN A 148 13.48 12.50 -10.40
CA GLN A 148 12.42 11.74 -11.05
C GLN A 148 12.12 10.41 -10.33
N ALA A 149 12.99 10.00 -9.40
CA ALA A 149 12.82 8.80 -8.58
C ALA A 149 12.53 9.18 -7.12
N SER A 150 11.43 9.91 -6.91
CA SER A 150 11.00 10.42 -5.62
C SER A 150 9.54 10.10 -5.35
N PHE A 151 9.11 10.31 -4.11
CA PHE A 151 7.71 10.20 -3.70
C PHE A 151 7.33 11.36 -2.78
N THR A 152 6.15 11.94 -3.01
CA THR A 152 5.64 13.10 -2.27
C THR A 152 4.24 12.78 -1.70
N PRO A 153 4.12 12.30 -0.45
CA PRO A 153 2.81 12.11 0.17
C PRO A 153 2.08 13.45 0.36
N MET A 154 0.76 13.45 0.15
CA MET A 154 -0.10 14.64 0.18
C MET A 154 -1.46 14.31 0.81
N LEU A 155 -1.96 15.22 1.64
CA LEU A 155 -3.28 15.10 2.24
C LEU A 155 -4.39 15.22 1.19
N SER A 156 -4.18 16.00 0.14
CA SER A 156 -5.13 16.13 -1.00
C SER A 156 -5.36 14.79 -1.73
N HIS A 157 -4.37 13.91 -1.71
CA HIS A 157 -4.40 12.54 -2.26
C HIS A 157 -4.73 11.47 -1.21
N THR A 158 -5.15 11.87 -0.01
CA THR A 158 -5.55 10.93 1.04
C THR A 158 -7.09 10.83 1.05
N PRO A 159 -7.69 9.65 0.74
CA PRO A 159 -9.13 9.44 0.95
C PRO A 159 -9.49 9.61 2.42
N ILE A 160 -10.72 10.01 2.73
CA ILE A 160 -11.14 10.29 4.11
C ILE A 160 -12.44 9.56 4.41
N ILE A 161 -12.52 8.89 5.57
CA ILE A 161 -13.77 8.38 6.14
C ILE A 161 -14.22 9.35 7.23
N THR A 162 -15.45 9.84 7.13
CA THR A 162 -16.03 10.84 8.03
C THR A 162 -17.20 10.30 8.85
N SER A 163 -17.87 9.24 8.39
CA SER A 163 -18.97 8.57 9.09
C SER A 163 -18.96 7.06 8.85
N ILE A 164 -19.35 6.32 9.89
CA ILE A 164 -19.59 4.87 9.88
C ILE A 164 -20.97 4.64 10.50
N THR A 165 -21.84 3.89 9.82
CA THR A 165 -23.20 3.61 10.31
C THR A 165 -23.63 2.19 9.93
N PRO A 166 -24.06 1.36 10.89
CA PRO A 166 -24.04 1.62 12.33
C PRO A 166 -22.60 1.55 12.89
N GLN A 167 -22.36 2.15 14.07
CA GLN A 167 -21.08 2.03 14.78
C GLN A 167 -20.95 0.73 15.59
N SER A 168 -22.03 -0.05 15.66
CA SER A 168 -22.03 -1.39 16.23
C SER A 168 -23.07 -2.26 15.55
N GLY A 169 -22.80 -3.56 15.43
CA GLY A 169 -23.71 -4.52 14.81
C GLY A 169 -23.39 -5.95 15.20
N THR A 170 -24.12 -6.91 14.67
CA THR A 170 -23.64 -8.29 14.71
C THR A 170 -22.51 -8.45 13.68
N PRO A 171 -21.70 -9.51 13.78
CA PRO A 171 -20.95 -10.00 12.63
C PRO A 171 -21.89 -10.26 11.44
N GLN A 172 -21.35 -10.33 10.20
CA GLN A 172 -22.16 -10.42 8.98
C GLN A 172 -23.18 -9.29 8.81
N SER A 173 -22.77 -8.04 9.06
CA SER A 173 -23.66 -6.87 8.94
C SER A 173 -23.23 -5.91 7.84
N LEU A 174 -24.21 -5.14 7.36
CA LEU A 174 -23.98 -4.07 6.40
C LEU A 174 -23.49 -2.82 7.13
N ILE A 175 -22.37 -2.28 6.66
CA ILE A 175 -21.75 -1.08 7.19
C ILE A 175 -21.77 -0.01 6.10
N LYS A 176 -22.43 1.11 6.37
CA LYS A 176 -22.39 2.31 5.54
C LYS A 176 -21.18 3.16 5.91
N LEU A 177 -20.37 3.46 4.92
CA LEU A 177 -19.26 4.40 5.03
C LEU A 177 -19.62 5.69 4.30
N ALA A 178 -19.25 6.83 4.87
CA ALA A 178 -19.31 8.12 4.19
C ALA A 178 -18.01 8.90 4.35
N GLY A 179 -17.69 9.77 3.40
CA GLY A 179 -16.50 10.60 3.40
C GLY A 179 -16.13 11.20 2.05
N SER A 180 -14.84 11.20 1.74
CA SER A 180 -14.29 11.60 0.44
C SER A 180 -13.39 10.47 -0.06
N PHE A 181 -13.94 9.65 -0.96
CA PHE A 181 -13.30 8.43 -1.44
C PHE A 181 -12.48 8.64 -2.71
N LYS A 182 -12.56 9.85 -3.30
CA LYS A 182 -11.85 10.28 -4.50
C LYS A 182 -12.28 9.58 -5.80
N THR A 183 -13.08 8.54 -5.69
CA THR A 183 -13.64 7.79 -6.81
C THR A 183 -14.94 7.10 -6.41
N ALA A 184 -15.83 6.92 -7.37
CA ALA A 184 -17.01 6.07 -7.26
C ALA A 184 -16.74 4.63 -7.76
N CYS A 185 -15.60 4.39 -8.40
CA CYS A 185 -15.27 3.10 -8.97
C CYS A 185 -14.90 2.09 -7.88
N TYR A 186 -15.67 1.01 -7.74
CA TYR A 186 -15.35 -0.14 -6.88
C TYR A 186 -15.11 -1.43 -7.69
N SER A 187 -15.46 -1.44 -8.98
CA SER A 187 -15.06 -2.46 -9.97
C SER A 187 -14.69 -1.78 -11.29
N ARG A 188 -13.91 -2.48 -12.12
CA ARG A 188 -13.62 -2.08 -13.50
C ARG A 188 -14.85 -2.22 -14.42
N ASP A 189 -15.85 -2.98 -14.00
CA ASP A 189 -17.09 -3.20 -14.75
C ASP A 189 -18.11 -2.06 -14.58
N VAL A 190 -17.86 -1.13 -13.66
CA VAL A 190 -18.68 0.07 -13.49
C VAL A 190 -18.50 0.97 -14.70
N ASP A 191 -19.59 1.52 -15.24
CA ASP A 191 -19.53 2.42 -16.39
C ASP A 191 -18.62 3.61 -16.11
N GLY A 192 -17.75 3.94 -17.07
CA GLY A 192 -16.70 4.94 -16.89
C GLY A 192 -15.52 4.53 -16.02
N CYS A 193 -15.43 3.31 -15.46
CA CYS A 193 -14.34 2.86 -14.58
C CYS A 193 -13.35 1.87 -15.22
N ALA A 194 -13.60 1.48 -16.48
CA ALA A 194 -12.83 0.45 -17.19
C ALA A 194 -11.37 0.82 -17.48
N GLN A 195 -11.05 2.11 -17.58
CA GLN A 195 -9.68 2.54 -17.87
C GLN A 195 -8.77 2.35 -16.67
N ASP A 196 -7.56 1.81 -16.89
CA ASP A 196 -6.57 1.57 -15.84
C ASP A 196 -6.20 2.83 -15.04
N ASN A 197 -6.24 3.99 -15.70
CA ASN A 197 -5.94 5.29 -15.10
C ASN A 197 -7.05 5.81 -14.18
N ASN A 198 -8.22 5.17 -14.15
CA ASN A 198 -9.27 5.55 -13.22
C ASN A 198 -8.97 4.98 -11.83
N PRO A 199 -9.02 5.80 -10.77
CA PRO A 199 -8.83 5.33 -9.41
C PRO A 199 -9.95 4.36 -9.02
N LEU A 200 -9.59 3.31 -8.30
CA LEU A 200 -10.49 2.23 -7.89
C LEU A 200 -10.42 2.07 -6.37
N ILE A 201 -11.57 1.96 -5.71
CA ILE A 201 -11.69 1.42 -4.36
C ILE A 201 -11.37 -0.07 -4.45
N SER A 202 -10.12 -0.41 -4.18
CA SER A 202 -9.61 -1.78 -4.36
C SER A 202 -10.06 -2.71 -3.25
N ARG A 203 -10.05 -2.24 -2.00
CA ARG A 203 -10.39 -3.01 -0.80
C ARG A 203 -10.90 -2.09 0.29
N ILE A 204 -11.80 -2.63 1.10
CA ILE A 204 -12.25 -2.05 2.37
C ILE A 204 -12.00 -3.09 3.44
N TYR A 205 -11.40 -2.67 4.55
CA TYR A 205 -11.04 -3.53 5.66
C TYR A 205 -11.80 -3.14 6.92
N VAL A 206 -12.25 -4.13 7.67
CA VAL A 206 -12.80 -4.02 9.02
C VAL A 206 -12.01 -4.99 9.88
N GLY A 207 -11.12 -4.47 10.75
CA GLY A 207 -10.32 -5.33 11.62
C GLY A 207 -9.27 -6.19 10.91
N GLY A 208 -8.96 -5.91 9.64
CA GLY A 208 -8.11 -6.74 8.79
C GLY A 208 -8.89 -7.67 7.86
N HIS A 209 -10.18 -7.87 8.11
CA HIS A 209 -11.08 -8.65 7.26
C HIS A 209 -11.67 -7.79 6.15
N LEU A 210 -12.06 -8.42 5.04
CA LEU A 210 -12.64 -7.71 3.90
C LEU A 210 -14.09 -7.30 4.16
N CYS A 211 -14.46 -6.14 3.62
CA CYS A 211 -15.84 -5.66 3.58
C CYS A 211 -16.26 -5.48 2.12
N ASN A 212 -17.18 -6.33 1.65
CA ASN A 212 -17.51 -6.43 0.23
C ASN A 212 -18.60 -5.44 -0.18
N VAL A 213 -18.35 -4.67 -1.24
CA VAL A 213 -19.30 -3.66 -1.75
C VAL A 213 -20.37 -4.30 -2.63
N ILE A 214 -20.03 -5.44 -3.26
CA ILE A 214 -20.88 -6.20 -4.17
C ILE A 214 -21.44 -7.39 -3.41
N ASP A 215 -22.76 -7.59 -3.50
CA ASP A 215 -23.42 -8.79 -3.02
C ASP A 215 -23.04 -9.97 -3.93
N PRO A 216 -22.40 -11.02 -3.39
CA PRO A 216 -21.98 -12.17 -4.19
C PRO A 216 -23.14 -12.97 -4.79
N ILE A 217 -24.37 -12.81 -4.26
CA ILE A 217 -25.56 -13.54 -4.74
C ILE A 217 -26.18 -12.81 -5.93
N SER A 218 -26.48 -11.51 -5.78
CA SER A 218 -27.13 -10.73 -6.84
C SER A 218 -26.14 -10.17 -7.87
N GLY A 219 -24.86 -10.08 -7.54
CA GLY A 219 -23.85 -9.37 -8.34
C GLY A 219 -24.02 -7.85 -8.35
N ALA A 220 -24.96 -7.32 -7.58
CA ALA A 220 -25.24 -5.89 -7.45
C ALA A 220 -24.67 -5.31 -6.16
N THR A 221 -24.52 -3.98 -6.11
CA THR A 221 -24.12 -3.30 -4.87
C THR A 221 -25.28 -3.14 -3.90
N TYR A 222 -25.01 -3.16 -2.59
CA TYR A 222 -26.01 -2.91 -1.54
C TYR A 222 -26.63 -1.50 -1.60
N THR A 223 -25.94 -0.55 -2.22
CA THR A 223 -26.44 0.80 -2.53
C THR A 223 -25.69 1.35 -3.73
N THR A 224 -26.22 2.39 -4.37
CA THR A 224 -25.48 3.12 -5.41
C THR A 224 -24.23 3.78 -4.80
N ALA A 225 -23.09 3.11 -4.96
CA ALA A 225 -21.81 3.62 -4.50
C ALA A 225 -21.43 4.89 -5.28
N ASN A 226 -20.90 5.88 -4.56
CA ASN A 226 -20.36 7.09 -5.14
C ASN A 226 -19.06 7.48 -4.43
N ASP A 227 -18.49 8.62 -4.80
CA ASP A 227 -17.23 9.14 -4.25
C ASP A 227 -17.34 9.69 -2.81
N THR A 228 -18.54 9.66 -2.22
CA THR A 228 -18.80 10.14 -0.86
C THR A 228 -19.47 9.12 0.06
N ALA A 229 -20.09 8.07 -0.47
CA ALA A 229 -20.79 7.07 0.32
C ALA A 229 -20.90 5.72 -0.39
N LEU A 230 -20.82 4.65 0.37
CA LEU A 230 -21.09 3.28 -0.05
C LEU A 230 -21.56 2.44 1.13
N ILE A 231 -22.08 1.25 0.84
CA ILE A 231 -22.33 0.21 1.83
C ILE A 231 -21.47 -0.99 1.46
N CYS A 232 -20.86 -1.60 2.47
CA CYS A 232 -20.17 -2.87 2.32
C CYS A 232 -20.66 -3.87 3.38
N PHE A 233 -20.53 -5.15 3.06
CA PHE A 233 -20.89 -6.26 3.93
C PHE A 233 -19.64 -6.79 4.64
N PHE A 234 -19.63 -6.73 5.96
CA PHE A 234 -18.56 -7.26 6.79
C PHE A 234 -18.68 -8.79 6.86
N GLU A 235 -17.81 -9.52 6.17
CA GLU A 235 -17.97 -10.97 5.96
C GLU A 235 -17.59 -11.84 7.15
N ASP A 236 -16.95 -11.27 8.16
CA ASP A 236 -16.44 -12.03 9.29
C ASP A 236 -17.51 -12.31 10.35
N ASN A 237 -17.25 -13.34 11.17
CA ASN A 237 -18.06 -13.81 12.28
C ASN A 237 -17.51 -13.40 13.66
N GLU A 238 -16.38 -12.73 13.71
CA GLU A 238 -15.70 -12.34 14.94
C GLU A 238 -16.44 -11.25 15.71
N VAL A 239 -16.56 -11.47 17.01
CA VAL A 239 -17.02 -10.48 17.98
C VAL A 239 -15.81 -9.69 18.50
N GLY A 240 -15.80 -8.38 18.32
CA GLY A 240 -14.65 -7.57 18.67
C GLY A 240 -14.78 -6.09 18.37
N LEU A 241 -13.65 -5.41 18.51
CA LEU A 241 -13.49 -3.99 18.27
C LEU A 241 -12.60 -3.80 17.04
N PHE A 242 -13.11 -3.11 16.04
CA PHE A 242 -12.51 -3.06 14.72
C PHE A 242 -12.25 -1.63 14.26
N ASN A 243 -11.10 -1.44 13.63
CA ASN A 243 -10.78 -0.25 12.85
C ASN A 243 -11.16 -0.48 11.39
N ILE A 244 -11.64 0.59 10.74
CA ILE A 244 -12.06 0.55 9.34
C ILE A 244 -11.10 1.38 8.49
N THR A 245 -10.66 0.83 7.36
CA THR A 245 -9.84 1.56 6.39
C THR A 245 -10.18 1.13 4.96
N MET A 246 -9.90 1.98 4.00
CA MET A 246 -10.14 1.75 2.59
C MET A 246 -8.85 2.00 1.80
N LEU A 247 -8.57 1.17 0.79
CA LEU A 247 -7.48 1.34 -0.16
C LEU A 247 -8.00 1.81 -1.51
N VAL A 248 -7.56 2.99 -1.94
CA VAL A 248 -7.84 3.55 -3.27
C VAL A 248 -6.56 3.53 -4.12
N THR A 249 -6.65 3.08 -5.38
CA THR A 249 -5.50 2.92 -6.28
C THR A 249 -4.97 4.24 -6.86
N ASN A 250 -3.92 4.16 -7.68
CA ASN A 250 -3.25 5.27 -8.37
C ASN A 250 -2.54 6.22 -7.40
N GLU A 251 -2.70 7.53 -7.56
CA GLU A 251 -2.15 8.56 -6.66
C GLU A 251 -2.79 8.56 -5.27
N TYR A 252 -3.77 7.71 -5.00
CA TYR A 252 -4.37 7.59 -3.67
C TYR A 252 -3.69 6.47 -2.87
N GLY A 253 -4.30 6.07 -1.76
CA GLY A 253 -3.80 4.99 -0.93
C GLY A 253 -4.81 4.65 0.17
N ARG A 254 -4.31 4.34 1.36
CA ARG A 254 -5.14 4.14 2.55
C ARG A 254 -5.88 5.42 2.89
N SER A 255 -7.10 5.25 3.38
CA SER A 255 -7.94 6.33 3.87
C SER A 255 -7.53 6.77 5.27
N LEU A 256 -7.64 8.07 5.53
CA LEU A 256 -7.63 8.66 6.87
C LEU A 256 -9.03 8.61 7.48
N ALA A 257 -9.16 8.02 8.67
CA ALA A 257 -10.39 8.16 9.45
C ALA A 257 -10.37 9.46 10.25
N ARG A 258 -11.47 10.22 10.23
CA ARG A 258 -11.63 11.40 11.09
C ARG A 258 -11.58 11.01 12.57
N SER A 259 -11.00 11.89 13.39
CA SER A 259 -10.81 11.66 14.82
C SER A 259 -12.11 11.33 15.58
N ASN A 260 -13.24 11.92 15.19
CA ASN A 260 -14.54 11.68 15.82
C ASN A 260 -15.12 10.28 15.59
N LEU A 261 -14.51 9.46 14.73
CA LEU A 261 -14.92 8.06 14.52
C LEU A 261 -14.34 7.12 15.56
N TYR A 262 -13.22 7.48 16.17
CA TYR A 262 -12.57 6.64 17.16
C TYR A 262 -13.29 6.69 18.51
N ARG A 263 -13.48 5.52 19.08
CA ARG A 263 -13.92 5.27 20.46
C ARG A 263 -12.78 4.58 21.20
N ILE A 264 -12.78 4.69 22.52
CA ILE A 264 -11.74 4.12 23.39
C ILE A 264 -12.35 2.92 24.12
N SER A 265 -11.70 1.76 24.06
CA SER A 265 -12.09 0.57 24.79
C SER A 265 -11.66 0.63 26.26
N ALA A 266 -12.10 -0.34 27.07
CA ALA A 266 -11.64 -0.47 28.46
C ALA A 266 -10.12 -0.71 28.55
N ASP A 267 -9.53 -1.33 27.53
CA ASP A 267 -8.10 -1.60 27.41
C ASP A 267 -7.32 -0.45 26.72
N GLU A 268 -7.89 0.75 26.69
CA GLU A 268 -7.31 1.96 26.09
C GLU A 268 -7.01 1.86 24.58
N ASN A 269 -7.63 0.90 23.88
CA ASN A 269 -7.46 0.73 22.44
C ASN A 269 -8.48 1.55 21.66
N LEU A 270 -8.03 2.16 20.55
CA LEU A 270 -8.89 2.90 19.63
C LEU A 270 -9.58 1.96 18.63
N TYR A 271 -10.89 2.10 18.49
CA TYR A 271 -11.72 1.36 17.54
C TYR A 271 -12.79 2.24 16.91
N MET A 272 -13.36 1.83 15.78
CA MET A 272 -14.42 2.57 15.08
C MET A 272 -15.75 1.83 15.01
N PHE A 273 -15.71 0.50 14.98
CA PHE A 273 -16.87 -0.37 14.88
C PHE A 273 -16.78 -1.50 15.91
N GLN A 274 -17.89 -1.81 16.57
CA GLN A 274 -17.97 -2.89 17.57
C GLN A 274 -18.97 -3.95 17.12
N SER A 275 -18.52 -5.18 16.92
CA SER A 275 -19.46 -6.29 16.77
C SER A 275 -19.88 -6.87 18.13
N TYR A 276 -21.06 -7.49 18.21
CA TYR A 276 -21.57 -8.12 19.42
C TYR A 276 -22.27 -9.46 19.14
N ALA A 277 -22.19 -10.37 20.12
CA ALA A 277 -22.95 -11.62 20.13
C ALA A 277 -24.42 -11.36 20.50
N VAL A 278 -25.31 -12.25 20.05
CA VAL A 278 -26.75 -12.13 20.30
C VAL A 278 -27.21 -13.30 21.14
N ILE A 279 -27.85 -13.04 22.28
CA ILE A 279 -28.52 -14.06 23.08
C ILE A 279 -29.94 -14.25 22.55
N SER A 280 -30.31 -15.47 22.19
CA SER A 280 -31.66 -15.81 21.69
C SER A 280 -32.55 -16.42 22.78
N SER A 281 -31.99 -17.24 23.69
CA SER A 281 -32.75 -17.77 24.83
C SER A 281 -31.86 -18.15 26.02
N VAL A 282 -32.47 -18.20 27.20
CA VAL A 282 -31.86 -18.70 28.45
C VAL A 282 -32.83 -19.68 29.10
N THR A 283 -32.38 -20.89 29.45
CA THR A 283 -33.24 -21.93 30.03
C THR A 283 -32.50 -22.78 31.05
N PRO A 284 -33.05 -23.00 32.27
CA PRO A 284 -34.26 -22.37 32.82
C PRO A 284 -34.07 -20.87 33.06
N ASN A 285 -35.13 -20.07 33.03
CA ASN A 285 -35.09 -18.63 33.35
C ASN A 285 -35.36 -18.33 34.83
N THR A 286 -35.38 -19.37 35.66
CA THR A 286 -35.54 -19.32 37.11
C THR A 286 -34.54 -20.28 37.76
N GLY A 287 -34.11 -19.97 38.97
CA GLY A 287 -33.09 -20.73 39.68
C GLY A 287 -33.08 -20.48 41.17
N SER A 288 -32.23 -21.22 41.89
CA SER A 288 -32.09 -21.13 43.34
C SER A 288 -31.48 -19.79 43.79
N THR A 289 -31.96 -19.23 44.90
CA THR A 289 -31.33 -18.07 45.54
C THR A 289 -29.95 -18.38 46.11
N GLN A 290 -29.62 -19.66 46.29
CA GLN A 290 -28.31 -20.13 46.73
C GLN A 290 -27.35 -20.43 45.56
N GLY A 291 -27.77 -20.16 44.31
CA GLY A 291 -26.97 -20.47 43.11
C GLY A 291 -26.94 -21.95 42.73
N GLY A 292 -26.04 -22.32 41.81
CA GLY A 292 -25.84 -23.70 41.34
C GLY A 292 -26.82 -24.18 40.25
N THR A 293 -27.78 -23.36 39.83
CA THR A 293 -28.66 -23.69 38.71
C THR A 293 -27.88 -23.61 37.38
N MET A 294 -27.77 -24.75 36.68
CA MET A 294 -27.21 -24.79 35.33
C MET A 294 -28.14 -24.05 34.37
N LEU A 295 -27.61 -23.04 33.70
CA LEU A 295 -28.31 -22.27 32.68
C LEU A 295 -27.78 -22.67 31.30
N ASN A 296 -28.68 -22.99 30.38
CA ASN A 296 -28.36 -23.10 28.97
C ASN A 296 -28.66 -21.77 28.27
N ILE A 297 -27.63 -21.15 27.71
CA ILE A 297 -27.72 -19.86 27.02
C ILE A 297 -27.51 -20.13 25.52
N ASN A 298 -28.58 -19.93 24.74
CA ASN A 298 -28.54 -20.06 23.30
C ASN A 298 -28.40 -18.68 22.65
N GLY A 299 -27.77 -18.63 21.49
CA GLY A 299 -27.50 -17.38 20.80
C GLY A 299 -26.56 -17.58 19.61
N ASN A 300 -26.23 -16.48 18.96
CA ASN A 300 -25.34 -16.42 17.80
C ASN A 300 -24.06 -15.67 18.15
N TYR A 301 -22.96 -16.08 17.54
CA TYR A 301 -21.64 -15.45 17.68
C TYR A 301 -21.07 -15.46 19.10
N PHE A 302 -21.51 -16.39 19.96
CA PHE A 302 -20.69 -16.80 21.09
C PHE A 302 -19.50 -17.55 20.50
N SER A 303 -18.31 -16.97 20.56
CA SER A 303 -17.12 -17.61 19.98
C SER A 303 -16.94 -19.03 20.50
N THR A 304 -16.47 -19.93 19.66
CA THR A 304 -15.86 -21.21 20.08
C THR A 304 -14.48 -20.98 20.67
#